data_AF-A0A443S198-F1
#
_entry.id   AF-A0A443S198-F1
#
_cell.length_a   1.000
_cell.length_b   1.000
_cell.length_c   1.000
_cell.angle_alpha   90.00
_cell.angle_beta   90.00
_cell.angle_gamma   90.00
#
_symmetry.space_group_name_H-M   'P 1'
#
loop_
_entity.id
_entity.type
_entity.pdbx_description
1 polymer ?
#
loop_
_entity_poly.entity_id
_entity_poly.type
_entity_poly.pdbx_seq_one_letter_code
_entity_poly.pdbx_strand_id
1 'polypeptide(L)'
;MYFKHFVILSIVLHFTSQSEYIELRSCLRKKKSTATIITPSDEQFEVANFQFVLSNPILPLGYIFVHSNDDVVKTIQCGRKLNLLFSIRGGAHSFAKYSFGSNQSWIIDTTGVQRLLPLVQD
;
A
#
# COMPACT_ATOMS: atom_id res chain seq x y z
N MET A 1 -25.24 23.67 9.76
CA MET A 1 -24.22 23.23 10.74
C MET A 1 -23.44 21.98 10.32
N TYR A 2 -23.52 21.51 9.07
CA TYR A 2 -22.82 20.31 8.58
C TYR A 2 -21.40 20.56 8.03
N PHE A 3 -21.12 21.80 7.62
CA PHE A 3 -19.87 22.16 6.96
C PHE A 3 -18.64 22.07 7.88
N LYS A 4 -18.79 22.44 9.17
CA LYS A 4 -17.68 22.37 10.15
C LYS A 4 -17.27 20.94 10.51
N HIS A 5 -18.23 20.01 10.61
CA HIS A 5 -17.92 18.61 10.93
C HIS A 5 -17.18 17.92 9.78
N PHE A 6 -17.53 18.22 8.53
CA PHE A 6 -16.88 17.64 7.36
C PHE A 6 -15.41 18.08 7.24
N VAL A 7 -15.13 19.36 7.47
CA VAL A 7 -13.76 19.90 7.44
C VAL A 7 -12.87 19.30 8.52
N ILE A 8 -13.39 19.13 9.75
CA ILE A 8 -12.63 18.52 10.85
C ILE A 8 -12.30 17.04 10.54
N LEU A 9 -13.27 16.29 9.99
CA LEU A 9 -13.09 14.88 9.65
C LEU A 9 -12.00 14.69 8.57
N SER A 10 -12.02 15.52 7.52
CA SER A 10 -11.00 15.47 6.46
C SER A 10 -9.61 15.80 6.98
N ILE A 11 -9.48 16.78 7.89
CA ILE A 11 -8.20 17.14 8.50
C ILE A 11 -7.65 15.97 9.32
N VAL A 12 -8.49 15.35 10.16
CA VAL A 12 -8.07 14.21 11.01
C VAL A 12 -7.59 13.03 10.16
N LEU A 13 -8.29 12.69 9.07
CA LEU A 13 -7.90 11.61 8.14
C LEU A 13 -6.54 11.84 7.47
N HIS A 14 -6.22 13.10 7.12
CA HIS A 14 -4.92 13.44 6.56
C HIS A 14 -3.80 13.35 7.61
N PHE A 15 -4.08 13.76 8.85
CA PHE A 15 -3.11 13.64 9.94
C PHE A 15 -2.82 12.17 10.29
N THR A 16 -3.84 11.30 10.29
CA THR A 16 -3.65 9.86 10.58
C THR A 16 -2.83 9.18 9.50
N SER A 17 -3.12 9.42 8.21
CA SER A 17 -2.37 8.80 7.11
C SER A 17 -0.90 9.23 7.08
N GLN A 18 -0.63 10.51 7.40
CA GLN A 18 0.73 11.01 7.49
C GLN A 18 1.50 10.40 8.67
N SER A 19 0.85 10.22 9.82
CA SER A 19 1.43 9.54 10.98
C SER A 19 1.74 8.08 10.66
N GLU A 20 0.79 7.36 10.06
CA GLU A 20 0.98 5.96 9.64
C GLU A 20 2.16 5.81 8.68
N TYR A 21 2.27 6.71 7.68
CA TYR A 21 3.41 6.72 6.76
C TYR A 21 4.75 6.86 7.48
N ILE A 22 4.87 7.83 8.39
CA ILE A 22 6.11 8.10 9.13
C ILE A 22 6.51 6.88 9.98
N GLU A 23 5.55 6.29 10.70
CA GLU A 23 5.79 5.14 11.56
C GLU A 23 6.13 3.88 10.76
N LEU A 24 5.40 3.62 9.67
CA LEU A 24 5.65 2.51 8.75
C LEU A 24 7.06 2.61 8.16
N ARG A 25 7.41 3.78 7.60
CA ARG A 25 8.74 4.05 7.03
C ARG A 25 9.84 3.86 8.07
N SER A 26 9.63 4.35 9.29
CA SER A 26 10.56 4.18 10.40
C SER A 26 10.76 2.71 10.78
N CYS A 27 9.67 1.94 10.86
CA CYS A 27 9.70 0.51 11.16
C CYS A 27 10.44 -0.30 10.09
N LEU A 28 10.12 -0.06 8.81
CA LEU A 28 10.76 -0.72 7.67
C LEU A 28 12.26 -0.41 7.61
N ARG A 29 12.64 0.86 7.81
CA ARG A 29 14.04 1.28 7.89
C ARG A 29 14.78 0.60 9.03
N LYS A 30 14.18 0.52 10.22
CA LYS A 30 14.78 -0.17 11.39
C LYS A 30 15.03 -1.66 11.11
N LYS A 31 14.16 -2.29 10.33
CA LYS A 31 14.31 -3.68 9.89
C LYS A 31 15.21 -3.85 8.65
N LYS A 32 15.81 -2.77 8.14
CA LYS A 32 16.63 -2.78 6.91
C LYS A 32 15.85 -3.38 5.73
N SER A 33 14.59 -3.02 5.57
CA SER A 33 13.81 -3.37 4.38
C SER A 33 14.25 -2.51 3.21
N THR A 34 14.24 -3.10 2.01
CA THR A 34 14.47 -2.41 0.74
C THR A 34 13.16 -1.96 0.08
N ALA A 35 12.01 -2.21 0.72
CA ALA A 35 10.72 -1.86 0.17
C ALA A 35 10.56 -0.35 -0.08
N THR A 36 9.92 -0.01 -1.20
CA THR A 36 9.63 1.37 -1.59
C THR A 36 8.20 1.72 -1.21
N ILE A 37 7.99 2.86 -0.54
CA ILE A 37 6.65 3.36 -0.21
C ILE A 37 6.30 4.48 -1.19
N ILE A 38 5.11 4.40 -1.79
CA ILE A 38 4.52 5.44 -2.64
C ILE A 38 3.20 5.86 -2.01
N THR A 39 2.97 7.17 -1.94
CA THR A 39 1.81 7.82 -1.33
C THR A 39 1.12 8.72 -2.35
N PRO A 40 -0.12 9.18 -2.11
CA PRO A 40 -0.81 10.10 -3.02
C PRO A 40 -0.07 11.41 -3.35
N SER A 41 0.94 11.79 -2.55
CA SER A 41 1.79 12.95 -2.85
C SER A 41 2.94 12.68 -3.82
N ASP A 42 3.21 11.42 -4.16
CA ASP A 42 4.30 11.04 -5.07
C ASP A 42 3.82 11.01 -6.53
N GLU A 43 4.64 11.49 -7.46
CA GLU A 43 4.30 11.56 -8.89
C GLU A 43 3.95 10.19 -9.50
N GLN A 44 4.53 9.11 -8.96
CA GLN A 44 4.32 7.75 -9.45
C GLN A 44 3.01 7.12 -8.93
N PHE A 45 2.27 7.80 -8.06
CA PHE A 45 1.06 7.23 -7.44
C PHE A 45 -0.01 6.88 -8.47
N GLU A 46 -0.25 7.74 -9.46
CA GLU A 46 -1.24 7.48 -10.52
C GLU A 46 -0.91 6.22 -11.32
N VAL A 47 0.37 6.02 -11.64
CA VAL A 47 0.86 4.80 -12.31
C VAL A 47 0.71 3.60 -11.39
N ALA A 48 1.08 3.74 -10.13
CA ALA A 48 0.93 2.69 -9.12
C ALA A 48 -0.54 2.31 -8.89
N ASN A 49 -1.48 3.25 -9.02
CA ASN A 49 -2.91 3.06 -8.77
C ASN A 49 -3.73 2.74 -10.04
N PHE A 50 -3.09 2.39 -11.15
CA PHE A 50 -3.82 2.02 -12.37
C PHE A 50 -4.79 0.86 -12.11
N GLN A 51 -6.06 1.07 -12.48
CA GLN A 51 -7.16 0.11 -12.31
C GLN A 51 -7.85 -0.12 -13.67
N PHE A 52 -8.02 -1.38 -14.06
CA PHE A 52 -8.68 -1.73 -15.34
C PHE A 52 -10.13 -1.23 -15.43
N VAL A 53 -10.84 -1.21 -14.30
CA VAL A 53 -12.20 -0.67 -14.22
C VAL A 53 -12.12 0.78 -13.74
N LEU A 54 -12.31 1.72 -14.67
CA LEU A 54 -12.15 3.16 -14.40
C LEU A 54 -13.30 3.78 -13.59
N SER A 55 -14.46 3.13 -13.53
CA SER A 55 -15.55 3.59 -12.67
C SER A 55 -15.19 3.40 -11.20
N ASN A 56 -15.39 4.45 -10.39
CA ASN A 56 -15.16 4.46 -8.93
C ASN A 56 -13.76 3.92 -8.55
N PRO A 57 -12.67 4.63 -8.90
CA PRO A 57 -11.33 4.20 -8.53
C PRO A 57 -11.19 4.18 -7.00
N ILE A 58 -10.58 3.12 -6.48
CA ILE A 58 -10.18 3.07 -5.08
C ILE A 58 -8.89 3.88 -4.94
N LEU A 59 -8.79 4.71 -3.89
CA LEU A 59 -7.64 5.55 -3.61
C LEU A 59 -7.04 5.12 -2.26
N PRO A 60 -6.17 4.09 -2.25
CA PRO A 60 -5.58 3.60 -1.01
C PRO A 60 -4.67 4.66 -0.37
N LEU A 61 -4.31 4.45 0.90
CA LEU A 61 -3.41 5.33 1.65
C LEU A 61 -1.99 5.37 1.02
N GLY A 62 -1.60 4.28 0.37
CA GLY A 62 -0.34 4.16 -0.33
C GLY A 62 -0.02 2.74 -0.75
N TYR A 63 1.08 2.60 -1.47
CA TYR A 63 1.65 1.35 -1.94
C TYR A 63 2.98 1.07 -1.27
N ILE A 64 3.23 -0.20 -0.97
CA ILE A 64 4.48 -0.72 -0.44
C ILE A 64 4.98 -1.75 -1.44
N PHE A 65 5.90 -1.34 -2.31
CA PHE A 65 6.53 -2.21 -3.29
C PHE A 65 7.64 -3.01 -2.63
N VAL A 66 7.42 -4.32 -2.50
CA VAL A 66 8.40 -5.24 -1.93
C VAL A 66 9.23 -5.88 -3.04
N HIS A 67 10.55 -5.99 -2.82
CA HIS A 67 11.48 -6.48 -3.85
C HIS A 67 12.02 -7.88 -3.52
N SER A 68 11.68 -8.43 -2.36
CA SER A 68 12.13 -9.74 -1.89
C SER A 68 11.13 -10.37 -0.93
N ASN A 69 11.24 -11.69 -0.72
CA ASN A 69 10.47 -12.38 0.32
C ASN A 69 10.73 -11.80 1.72
N ASP A 70 11.95 -11.32 1.97
CA ASP A 70 12.31 -10.70 3.24
C ASP A 70 11.60 -9.35 3.43
N ASP A 71 11.44 -8.55 2.37
CA ASP A 71 10.62 -7.33 2.40
C ASP A 71 9.14 -7.62 2.70
N VAL A 72 8.58 -8.69 2.15
CA VAL A 72 7.21 -9.13 2.48
C VAL A 72 7.08 -9.38 3.98
N VAL A 73 7.98 -10.19 4.55
CA VAL A 73 7.94 -10.53 5.98
C VAL A 73 8.09 -9.28 6.85
N LYS A 74 9.06 -8.41 6.55
CA LYS A 74 9.28 -7.15 7.29
C LYS A 74 8.08 -6.23 7.20
N THR A 75 7.46 -6.12 6.03
CA THR A 75 6.29 -5.28 5.79
C THR A 75 5.08 -5.77 6.58
N ILE A 76 4.78 -7.07 6.54
CA ILE A 76 3.68 -7.65 7.32
C ILE A 76 3.93 -7.44 8.83
N GLN A 77 5.15 -7.65 9.31
CA GLN A 77 5.48 -7.43 10.71
C GLN A 77 5.29 -5.97 11.13
N CYS A 78 5.73 -5.01 10.31
CA CYS A 78 5.53 -3.59 10.57
C CYS A 78 4.06 -3.19 10.51
N GLY A 79 3.32 -3.62 9.49
CA GLY A 79 1.89 -3.35 9.35
C GLY A 79 1.09 -3.89 10.53
N ARG A 80 1.34 -5.13 10.96
CA ARG A 80 0.70 -5.71 12.15
C ARG A 80 1.03 -4.96 13.43
N LYS A 81 2.30 -4.58 13.62
CA LYS A 81 2.72 -3.82 14.82
C LYS A 81 1.99 -2.48 14.92
N LEU A 82 1.73 -1.85 13.78
CA LEU A 82 1.10 -0.54 13.67
C LEU A 82 -0.42 -0.63 13.49
N ASN A 83 -1.01 -1.83 13.53
CA ASN A 83 -2.43 -2.09 13.26
C ASN A 83 -2.92 -1.52 11.91
N LEU A 84 -2.06 -1.52 10.88
CA LEU A 84 -2.44 -1.05 9.56
C LEU A 84 -3.40 -2.02 8.89
N LEU A 85 -4.44 -1.49 8.25
CA LEU A 85 -5.23 -2.24 7.29
C LEU A 85 -4.43 -2.36 5.99
N PHE A 86 -4.20 -3.58 5.52
CA PHE A 86 -3.51 -3.78 4.25
C PHE A 86 -4.17 -4.84 3.37
N SER A 87 -3.96 -4.70 2.06
CA SER A 87 -4.30 -5.70 1.04
C SER A 87 -3.06 -6.07 0.23
N ILE A 88 -3.05 -7.28 -0.32
CA ILE A 88 -1.92 -7.77 -1.13
C ILE A 88 -2.30 -7.67 -2.60
N ARG A 89 -1.37 -7.17 -3.42
CA ARG A 89 -1.54 -7.03 -4.87
C ARG A 89 -0.40 -7.72 -5.62
N GLY A 90 -0.79 -8.65 -6.49
CA GLY A 90 0.07 -9.20 -7.54
C GLY A 90 -0.26 -8.54 -8.89
N GLY A 91 -0.76 -9.30 -9.86
CA GLY A 91 -1.02 -8.81 -11.22
C GLY A 91 -2.18 -7.81 -11.42
N ALA A 92 -2.84 -7.35 -10.35
CA ALA A 92 -3.91 -6.34 -10.41
C ALA A 92 -5.10 -6.63 -11.36
N HIS A 93 -5.32 -7.88 -11.79
CA HIS A 93 -6.37 -8.27 -12.76
C HIS A 93 -7.77 -8.47 -12.15
N SER A 94 -7.98 -8.14 -10.87
CA SER A 94 -9.30 -8.25 -10.26
C SER A 94 -10.22 -7.14 -10.79
N PHE A 95 -11.20 -7.50 -11.62
CA PHE A 95 -12.23 -6.55 -12.08
C PHE A 95 -13.05 -5.97 -10.92
N ALA A 96 -13.25 -6.74 -9.85
CA ALA A 96 -13.88 -6.29 -8.61
C ALA A 96 -12.93 -5.52 -7.67
N LYS A 97 -11.68 -5.30 -8.09
CA LYS A 97 -10.67 -4.48 -7.39
C LYS A 97 -10.28 -4.96 -5.99
N TYR A 98 -10.44 -6.26 -5.66
CA TYR A 98 -10.13 -6.77 -4.32
C TYR A 98 -8.70 -6.49 -3.85
N SER A 99 -7.73 -6.47 -4.77
CA SER A 99 -6.33 -6.18 -4.46
C SER A 99 -6.02 -4.70 -4.21
N PHE A 100 -6.98 -3.80 -4.43
CA PHE A 100 -6.85 -2.36 -4.15
C PHE A 100 -7.42 -2.00 -2.76
N GLY A 101 -7.97 -2.98 -2.02
CA GLY A 101 -8.43 -2.79 -0.66
C GLY A 101 -9.53 -1.72 -0.55
N SER A 102 -9.27 -0.68 0.22
CA SER A 102 -10.17 0.45 0.45
C SER A 102 -9.40 1.76 0.53
N ASN A 103 -10.11 2.89 0.64
CA ASN A 103 -9.48 4.21 0.84
C ASN A 103 -8.80 4.40 2.21
N GLN A 104 -8.82 3.36 3.06
CA GLN A 104 -8.15 3.32 4.36
C GLN A 104 -7.09 2.20 4.42
N SER A 105 -6.77 1.58 3.28
CA SER A 105 -5.85 0.45 3.21
C SER A 105 -4.50 0.86 2.62
N TRP A 106 -3.44 0.25 3.12
CA TRP A 106 -2.14 0.17 2.47
C TRP A 106 -2.09 -1.03 1.52
N ILE A 107 -1.46 -0.90 0.36
CA ILE A 107 -1.34 -2.00 -0.60
C ILE A 107 0.08 -2.54 -0.61
N ILE A 108 0.26 -3.80 -0.26
CA ILE A 108 1.54 -4.49 -0.38
C ILE A 108 1.61 -5.08 -1.79
N ASP A 109 2.43 -4.47 -2.63
CA ASP A 109 2.61 -4.88 -4.02
C ASP A 109 3.78 -5.86 -4.13
N THR A 110 3.50 -7.07 -4.61
CA THR A 110 4.46 -8.16 -4.74
C THR A 110 4.95 -8.38 -6.17
N THR A 111 4.61 -7.52 -7.12
CA THR A 111 5.02 -7.67 -8.53
C THR A 111 6.53 -7.54 -8.73
N GLY A 112 7.21 -6.79 -7.85
CA GLY A 112 8.66 -6.64 -7.82
C GLY A 112 9.42 -7.78 -7.16
N VAL A 113 8.74 -8.75 -6.53
CA VAL A 113 9.41 -9.91 -5.93
C VAL A 113 9.88 -10.82 -7.05
N GLN A 114 11.20 -10.92 -7.20
CA GLN A 114 11.81 -11.76 -8.23
C GLN A 114 11.39 -13.22 -8.02
N ARG A 115 10.75 -13.82 -9.04
CA ARG A 115 10.39 -15.25 -9.00
C ARG A 115 11.68 -16.06 -8.86
N LEU A 116 11.77 -16.86 -7.81
CA LEU A 116 12.55 -18.09 -7.88
C LEU A 116 11.81 -18.99 -8.88
N LEU A 117 12.25 -19.00 -10.14
CA LEU A 117 12.02 -20.16 -10.98
C LEU A 117 13.04 -21.21 -10.53
N PRO A 118 12.66 -22.33 -9.91
CA PRO A 118 13.36 -23.55 -10.26
C PRO A 118 12.98 -23.81 -11.72
N LEU A 119 13.96 -23.76 -12.60
CA LEU A 119 13.89 -24.40 -13.90
C LEU A 119 13.61 -25.89 -13.64
N VAL A 120 12.34 -26.29 -13.66
CA VAL A 120 11.98 -27.66 -14.02
C VAL A 120 11.69 -27.58 -15.50
N GLN A 121 12.74 -27.75 -16.30
CA GLN A 121 12.61 -28.21 -17.67
C GLN A 121 12.37 -29.72 -17.57
N ASP A 122 11.13 -30.14 -17.78
CA ASP A 122 10.80 -31.50 -18.21
C ASP A 122 10.84 -31.56 -19.74
#